data_AF-J3AR19-F1
#
_entry.id   AF-J3AR19-F1
#
_cell.length_a   1.000
_cell.length_b   1.000
_cell.length_c   1.000
_cell.angle_alpha   90.00
_cell.angle_beta   90.00
_cell.angle_gamma   90.00
#
_symmetry.space_group_name_H-M   'P 1'
#
loop_
_entity.id
_entity.type
_entity.pdbx_description
1 polymer ?
#
loop_
_entity_poly.entity_id
_entity_poly.type
_entity_poly.pdbx_seq_one_letter_code
_entity_poly.pdbx_strand_id
1 'polypeptide(L)'
;MPKTTTIIGWGQRLGAAGVVVVALAVTHYVYSDHRKAAAAEAAFWSLDGPPCPTVDAATYARSGGEPKVTAYDGVSFEYRVGHMMCTLRPDTRGGGEHPVCQFTGPVLLGVKTPTTTAYFAPTGMNAVRAAVIDGKARCVLIHRFEMKDHR
;
A
#
# COMPACT_ATOMS: atom_id res chain seq x y z
N MET A 1 -53.71 -27.72 -29.27
CA MET A 1 -52.73 -27.28 -28.23
C MET A 1 -51.58 -28.29 -28.19
N PRO A 2 -50.41 -28.03 -28.77
CA PRO A 2 -49.29 -28.96 -28.65
C PRO A 2 -48.64 -28.80 -27.26
N LYS A 3 -48.54 -29.90 -26.52
CA LYS A 3 -47.71 -29.99 -25.30
C LYS A 3 -46.25 -29.96 -25.73
N THR A 4 -45.55 -28.88 -25.41
CA THR A 4 -44.10 -28.79 -25.53
C THR A 4 -43.47 -29.71 -24.49
N THR A 5 -43.15 -30.94 -24.89
CA THR A 5 -42.44 -31.89 -24.04
C THR A 5 -40.98 -31.46 -23.97
N THR A 6 -40.56 -30.92 -22.83
CA THR A 6 -39.17 -30.52 -22.58
C THR A 6 -38.32 -31.78 -22.39
N ILE A 7 -37.84 -32.36 -23.50
CA ILE A 7 -36.93 -33.51 -23.53
C ILE A 7 -35.51 -33.00 -23.23
N ILE A 8 -35.25 -32.62 -21.98
CA ILE A 8 -33.86 -32.50 -21.52
C ILE A 8 -33.53 -33.85 -20.88
N GLY A 9 -32.94 -34.74 -21.68
CA GLY A 9 -32.48 -36.05 -21.23
C GLY A 9 -31.51 -35.91 -20.06
N TRP A 10 -31.53 -36.89 -19.15
CA TRP A 10 -30.70 -36.90 -17.94
C TRP A 10 -29.21 -36.68 -18.22
N GLY A 11 -28.70 -37.16 -19.36
CA GLY A 11 -27.33 -36.91 -19.80
C GLY A 11 -27.00 -35.44 -20.07
N GLN A 12 -27.93 -34.66 -20.62
CA GLN A 12 -27.73 -33.22 -20.81
C GLN A 12 -27.77 -32.44 -19.50
N ARG A 13 -28.57 -32.90 -18.51
CA ARG A 13 -28.60 -32.31 -17.17
C ARG A 13 -27.29 -32.56 -16.41
N LEU A 14 -26.73 -33.77 -16.53
CA LEU A 14 -25.45 -34.12 -15.91
C LEU A 14 -24.28 -33.37 -16.56
N GLY A 15 -24.27 -33.24 -17.89
CA GLY A 15 -23.29 -32.42 -18.60
C GLY A 15 -23.36 -30.94 -18.19
N ALA A 16 -24.56 -30.37 -18.14
CA ALA A 16 -24.76 -28.98 -17.71
C ALA A 16 -24.34 -28.76 -16.24
N ALA A 17 -24.67 -29.69 -15.35
CA ALA A 17 -24.23 -29.62 -13.94
C ALA A 17 -22.70 -29.68 -13.81
N GLY A 18 -22.04 -30.54 -14.59
CA GLY A 18 -20.57 -30.60 -14.62
C GLY A 18 -19.94 -29.28 -15.06
N VAL A 19 -20.46 -28.65 -16.12
CA VAL A 19 -19.98 -27.34 -16.59
C VAL A 19 -20.17 -26.25 -15.53
N VAL A 20 -21.32 -26.22 -14.84
CA VAL A 20 -21.57 -25.24 -13.76
C VAL A 20 -20.59 -25.43 -12.60
N VAL A 21 -20.35 -26.67 -12.16
CA VAL A 21 -19.40 -26.95 -11.08
C VAL A 21 -17.98 -26.51 -11.47
N VAL A 22 -17.55 -26.82 -12.68
CA VAL A 22 -16.23 -26.40 -13.20
C VAL A 22 -16.14 -24.87 -13.26
N ALA A 23 -17.17 -24.19 -13.77
CA ALA A 23 -17.20 -22.73 -13.85
C ALA A 23 -17.10 -22.09 -12.46
N LEU A 24 -17.88 -22.58 -11.48
CA LEU A 24 -17.82 -22.11 -10.10
C LEU A 24 -16.46 -22.35 -9.46
N ALA A 25 -15.84 -23.51 -9.70
CA ALA A 25 -14.50 -23.81 -9.20
C ALA A 25 -13.44 -22.86 -9.78
N VAL A 26 -13.49 -22.58 -11.08
CA VAL A 26 -12.59 -21.62 -11.75
C VAL A 26 -12.80 -20.21 -11.21
N THR A 27 -14.05 -19.74 -11.13
CA THR A 27 -14.35 -18.40 -10.57
C THR A 27 -13.89 -18.28 -9.12
N HIS A 28 -14.11 -19.31 -8.29
CA HIS A 28 -13.66 -19.31 -6.91
C HIS A 28 -12.13 -19.26 -6.81
N TYR A 29 -11.43 -20.04 -7.63
CA TYR A 29 -9.97 -20.04 -7.68
C TYR A 29 -9.42 -18.65 -8.04
N VAL A 30 -9.89 -18.06 -9.15
CA VAL A 30 -9.49 -16.73 -9.61
C VAL A 30 -9.79 -15.66 -8.56
N TYR A 31 -10.99 -15.68 -7.97
CA TYR A 31 -11.36 -14.75 -6.91
C TYR A 31 -10.45 -14.88 -5.69
N SER A 32 -10.14 -16.11 -5.26
CA SER A 32 -9.28 -16.36 -4.10
C SER A 32 -7.85 -15.87 -4.34
N ASP A 33 -7.34 -16.01 -5.56
CA ASP A 33 -6.00 -15.56 -5.95
C ASP A 33 -5.91 -14.03 -5.92
N HIS A 34 -6.86 -13.34 -6.56
CA HIS A 34 -6.96 -11.89 -6.49
C HIS A 34 -7.08 -11.36 -5.06
N ARG A 35 -7.85 -12.05 -4.20
CA ARG A 35 -7.98 -11.66 -2.80
C ARG A 35 -6.67 -11.82 -2.02
N LYS A 36 -5.89 -12.87 -2.29
CA LYS A 36 -4.58 -13.08 -1.68
C LYS A 36 -3.58 -12.02 -2.15
N ALA A 37 -3.55 -11.73 -3.46
CA ALA A 37 -2.70 -10.68 -4.01
C ALA A 37 -3.03 -9.31 -3.41
N ALA A 38 -4.31 -8.94 -3.37
CA ALA A 38 -4.77 -7.70 -2.76
C ALA A 38 -4.45 -7.62 -1.25
N ALA A 39 -4.57 -8.73 -0.52
CA ALA A 39 -4.21 -8.78 0.90
C ALA A 39 -2.70 -8.64 1.11
N ALA A 40 -1.88 -9.28 0.28
CA ALA A 40 -0.43 -9.17 0.33
C ALA A 40 0.02 -7.74 0.05
N GLU A 41 -0.57 -7.09 -0.96
CA GLU A 41 -0.31 -5.69 -1.28
C GLU A 41 -0.79 -4.76 -0.15
N ALA A 42 -1.94 -5.03 0.47
CA ALA A 42 -2.40 -4.26 1.63
C ALA A 42 -1.45 -4.39 2.83
N ALA A 43 -0.96 -5.60 3.12
CA ALA A 43 0.04 -5.82 4.16
C ALA A 43 1.36 -5.11 3.83
N PHE A 44 1.78 -5.16 2.56
CA PHE A 44 3.00 -4.51 2.09
C PHE A 44 2.97 -2.99 2.22
N TRP A 45 1.80 -2.36 2.20
CA TRP A 45 1.65 -0.92 2.38
C TRP A 45 1.01 -0.53 3.73
N SER A 46 0.86 -1.48 4.65
CA SER A 46 0.21 -1.23 5.95
C SER A 46 0.92 -0.14 6.75
N LEU A 47 0.24 0.61 7.61
CA LEU A 47 0.90 1.54 8.53
C LEU A 47 1.05 0.95 9.94
N ASP A 48 1.17 -0.37 10.01
CA ASP A 48 1.46 -1.11 11.22
C ASP A 48 2.95 -1.08 11.53
N GLY A 49 3.29 -0.65 12.74
CA GLY A 49 4.66 -0.56 13.23
C GLY A 49 4.81 0.51 14.31
N PRO A 50 5.95 0.52 15.01
CA PRO A 50 6.26 1.58 15.96
C PRO A 50 6.32 2.94 15.25
N PRO A 51 5.80 4.02 15.86
CA PRO A 51 5.92 5.35 15.27
C PRO A 51 7.39 5.76 15.17
N CYS A 52 7.74 6.46 14.09
CA CYS A 52 9.09 7.03 13.93
C CYS A 52 9.35 8.08 15.02
N PRO A 53 10.57 8.14 15.59
CA PRO A 53 10.96 9.24 16.46
C PRO A 53 10.85 10.59 15.73
N THR A 54 10.26 11.58 16.38
CA THR A 54 10.10 12.94 15.85
C THR A 54 11.23 13.83 16.30
N VAL A 55 11.58 14.84 15.49
CA VAL A 55 12.54 15.89 15.84
C VAL A 55 11.92 17.26 15.57
N ASP A 56 12.38 18.28 16.31
CA ASP A 56 11.97 19.65 16.03
C ASP A 56 12.65 20.21 14.76
N ALA A 57 12.07 21.28 14.21
CA ALA A 57 12.53 21.90 12.97
C ALA A 57 13.96 22.46 13.07
N ALA A 58 14.36 22.99 14.23
CA ALA A 58 15.69 23.56 14.42
C ALA A 58 16.75 22.46 14.45
N THR A 59 16.47 21.35 15.11
CA THR A 59 17.30 20.15 15.15
C THR A 59 17.41 19.52 13.77
N TYR A 60 16.29 19.42 13.04
CA TYR A 60 16.28 18.95 11.66
C TYR A 60 17.14 19.82 10.74
N ALA A 61 16.99 21.15 10.81
CA ALA A 61 17.73 22.11 9.99
C ALA A 61 19.25 22.13 10.30
N ARG A 62 19.63 21.97 11.58
CA ARG A 62 21.04 21.87 12.00
C ARG A 62 21.71 20.56 11.60
N SER A 63 20.93 19.54 11.24
CA SER A 63 21.50 18.26 10.86
C SER A 63 22.27 18.37 9.53
N GLY A 64 23.38 17.64 9.42
CA GLY A 64 24.26 17.66 8.24
C GLY A 64 23.86 16.67 7.13
N GLY A 65 24.33 16.91 5.90
CA GLY A 65 24.06 16.09 4.70
C GLY A 65 23.19 16.81 3.66
N GLU A 66 23.28 16.44 2.39
CA GLU A 66 22.46 17.06 1.34
C GLU A 66 21.05 16.47 1.33
N PRO A 67 19.98 17.28 1.44
CA PRO A 67 18.62 16.80 1.36
C PRO A 67 18.23 16.47 -0.09
N LYS A 68 17.68 15.27 -0.29
CA LYS A 68 16.94 14.91 -1.50
C LYS A 68 15.49 15.27 -1.29
N VAL A 69 14.94 16.05 -2.20
CA VAL A 69 13.53 16.45 -2.18
C VAL A 69 12.82 15.72 -3.30
N THR A 70 11.68 15.09 -2.99
CA THR A 70 10.80 14.51 -3.99
C THR A 70 9.35 14.85 -3.68
N ALA A 71 8.64 15.37 -4.67
CA ALA A 71 7.23 15.68 -4.56
C ALA A 71 6.38 14.51 -5.08
N TYR A 72 5.32 14.19 -4.36
CA TYR A 72 4.34 13.18 -4.76
C TYR A 72 2.97 13.57 -4.21
N ASP A 73 1.96 13.62 -5.08
CA ASP A 73 0.56 13.95 -4.70
C ASP A 73 0.42 15.26 -3.88
N GLY A 74 1.14 16.31 -4.28
CA GLY A 74 1.11 17.61 -3.59
C GLY A 74 1.83 17.63 -2.23
N VAL A 75 2.47 16.52 -1.84
CA VAL A 75 3.30 16.40 -0.63
C VAL A 75 4.77 16.41 -1.04
N SER A 76 5.59 17.17 -0.30
CA SER A 76 7.04 17.19 -0.48
C SER A 76 7.71 16.34 0.60
N PHE A 77 8.45 15.33 0.17
CA PHE A 77 9.24 14.47 1.02
C PHE A 77 10.71 14.86 0.90
N GLU A 78 11.34 15.15 2.03
CA GLU A 78 12.76 15.49 2.12
C GLU A 78 13.49 14.40 2.91
N TYR A 79 14.56 13.84 2.36
CA TYR A 79 15.32 12.77 2.99
C TYR A 79 16.78 12.78 2.56
N ARG A 80 17.70 12.28 3.39
CA ARG A 80 19.15 12.39 3.08
C ARG A 80 19.77 11.11 2.51
N VAL A 81 19.25 9.94 2.89
CA VAL A 81 19.82 8.64 2.52
C VAL A 81 18.70 7.68 2.11
N GLY A 82 19.05 6.70 1.29
CA GLY A 82 18.12 5.68 0.80
C GLY A 82 17.39 6.09 -0.46
N HIS A 83 16.36 5.31 -0.76
CA HIS A 83 15.49 5.46 -1.93
C HIS A 83 14.05 5.60 -1.46
N MET A 84 13.21 6.22 -2.30
CA MET A 84 11.78 6.39 -2.04
C MET A 84 10.94 5.70 -3.13
N MET A 85 9.87 5.02 -2.72
CA MET A 85 8.84 4.48 -3.61
C MET A 85 7.47 4.86 -3.05
N CYS A 86 6.58 5.39 -3.88
CA CYS A 86 5.27 5.86 -3.44
C CYS A 86 4.13 5.20 -4.21
N THR A 87 2.98 5.14 -3.56
CA THR A 87 1.70 4.77 -4.17
C THR A 87 0.56 5.55 -3.51
N LEU A 88 -0.60 5.55 -4.16
CA LEU A 88 -1.85 6.00 -3.56
C LEU A 88 -2.55 4.80 -2.93
N ARG A 89 -3.07 4.98 -1.71
CA ARG A 89 -3.81 3.94 -0.99
C ARG A 89 -5.17 4.47 -0.59
N PRO A 90 -6.24 3.66 -0.73
CA PRO A 90 -7.54 4.04 -0.21
C PRO A 90 -7.48 4.14 1.31
N ASP A 91 -8.07 5.19 1.86
CA ASP A 91 -8.34 5.31 3.28
C ASP A 91 -9.42 4.29 3.67
N THR A 92 -9.12 3.49 4.70
CA THR A 92 -10.04 2.50 5.25
C THR A 92 -11.30 3.13 5.85
N ARG A 93 -11.29 4.44 6.14
CA ARG A 93 -12.44 5.21 6.63
C ARG A 93 -13.26 5.89 5.53
N GLY A 94 -12.92 5.68 4.25
CA GLY A 94 -13.64 6.29 3.13
C GLY A 94 -13.26 7.75 2.84
N GLY A 95 -12.16 8.25 3.40
CA GLY A 95 -11.63 9.60 3.19
C GLY A 95 -10.97 9.87 1.83
N GLY A 96 -11.09 8.95 0.86
CA GLY A 96 -10.41 9.01 -0.43
C GLY A 96 -9.07 8.28 -0.45
N GLU A 97 -8.24 8.56 -1.44
CA GLU A 97 -6.88 8.02 -1.51
C GLU A 97 -5.88 8.95 -0.81
N HIS A 98 -4.84 8.37 -0.22
CA HIS A 98 -3.75 9.10 0.40
C HIS A 98 -2.39 8.58 -0.07
N PRO A 99 -1.37 9.46 -0.17
CA PRO A 99 -0.04 9.04 -0.56
C PRO A 99 0.61 8.26 0.58
N VAL A 100 1.18 7.11 0.22
CA VAL A 100 2.00 6.27 1.09
C VAL A 100 3.33 6.03 0.39
N CYS A 101 4.41 6.43 1.06
CA CYS A 101 5.77 6.33 0.56
C CYS A 101 6.62 5.46 1.50
N GLN A 102 7.40 4.57 0.91
CA GLN A 102 8.34 3.69 1.57
C GLN A 102 9.76 4.17 1.33
N PHE A 103 10.57 4.14 2.38
CA PHE A 103 11.97 4.54 2.33
C PHE A 103 12.85 3.41 2.87
N THR A 104 13.91 3.06 2.16
CA THR A 104 14.79 1.92 2.53
C THR A 104 15.63 2.15 3.78
N GLY A 105 15.79 3.39 4.22
CA GLY A 105 16.61 3.74 5.38
C GLY A 105 16.96 5.23 5.45
N PRO A 106 15.97 6.13 5.58
CA PRO A 106 16.26 7.55 5.69
C PRO A 106 16.81 7.87 7.08
N VAL A 107 17.93 8.57 7.13
CA VAL A 107 18.51 9.08 8.39
C VAL A 107 17.64 10.19 8.98
N LEU A 108 17.07 11.01 8.10
CA LEU A 108 16.15 12.10 8.41
C LEU A 108 15.06 12.13 7.35
N LEU A 109 13.84 12.42 7.78
CA LEU A 109 12.68 12.53 6.91
C LEU A 109 11.86 13.78 7.28
N GLY A 110 11.80 14.75 6.38
CA GLY A 110 10.85 15.84 6.40
C GLY A 110 9.65 15.51 5.52
N VAL A 111 8.43 15.70 6.05
CA VAL A 111 7.19 15.57 5.28
C VAL A 111 6.47 16.90 5.34
N LYS A 112 6.38 17.56 4.19
CA LYS A 112 5.72 18.86 4.05
C LYS A 112 4.46 18.70 3.23
N THR A 113 3.33 18.98 3.86
CA THR A 113 2.01 19.07 3.25
C THR A 113 1.66 20.55 2.99
N PRO A 114 0.56 20.86 2.31
CA PRO A 114 0.08 22.24 2.17
C PRO A 114 -0.19 22.94 3.51
N THR A 115 -0.56 22.17 4.54
CA THR A 115 -1.03 22.70 5.83
C THR A 115 -0.05 22.49 6.98
N THR A 116 0.79 21.47 6.92
CA THR A 116 1.64 21.04 8.03
C THR A 116 3.01 20.60 7.55
N THR A 117 4.01 20.68 8.43
CA THR A 117 5.32 20.07 8.20
C THR A 117 5.68 19.24 9.43
N ALA A 118 6.16 18.02 9.21
CA ALA A 118 6.60 17.10 10.24
C ALA A 118 8.01 16.60 9.94
N TYR A 119 8.80 16.39 10.99
CA TYR A 119 10.17 15.92 10.88
C TYR A 119 10.38 14.68 11.73
N PHE A 120 11.01 13.67 11.13
CA PHE A 120 11.28 12.38 11.74
C PHE A 120 12.78 12.09 11.66
N ALA A 121 13.30 11.41 12.68
CA ALA A 121 14.67 10.90 12.73
C ALA A 121 14.64 9.39 13.02
N PRO A 122 14.40 8.56 11.99
CA PRO A 122 14.40 7.11 12.14
C PRO A 122 15.76 6.62 12.63
N THR A 123 15.76 5.82 13.69
CA THR A 123 17.01 5.30 14.28
C THR A 123 17.56 4.14 13.45
N GLY A 124 18.88 3.94 13.49
CA GLY A 124 19.54 2.73 12.97
C GLY A 124 19.43 2.50 11.45
N MET A 125 19.16 3.54 10.66
CA MET A 125 18.85 3.42 9.22
C MET A 125 17.72 2.42 8.93
N ASN A 126 16.77 2.29 9.86
CA ASN A 126 15.59 1.47 9.65
C ASN A 126 14.81 2.00 8.45
N ALA A 127 14.26 1.08 7.67
CA ALA A 127 13.29 1.44 6.66
C ALA A 127 12.05 2.03 7.32
N VAL A 128 11.39 2.96 6.65
CA VAL A 128 10.18 3.59 7.15
C VAL A 128 9.11 3.63 6.09
N ARG A 129 7.86 3.66 6.54
CA ARG A 129 6.71 3.99 5.71
C ARG A 129 6.09 5.27 6.24
N ALA A 130 5.95 6.25 5.37
CA ALA A 130 5.34 7.52 5.65
C ALA A 130 4.06 7.68 4.82
N ALA A 131 3.01 8.22 5.44
CA ALA A 131 1.75 8.50 4.79
C ALA A 131 1.26 9.89 5.19
N VAL A 132 0.41 10.50 4.36
CA VAL A 132 -0.30 11.73 4.72
C VAL A 132 -1.79 11.43 4.80
N ILE A 133 -2.31 11.31 6.02
CA ILE A 133 -3.72 11.00 6.28
C ILE A 133 -4.35 12.23 6.91
N ASP A 134 -5.47 12.70 6.37
CA ASP A 134 -6.16 13.91 6.84
C ASP A 134 -5.22 15.15 6.93
N GLY A 135 -4.31 15.29 5.96
CA GLY A 135 -3.33 16.38 5.93
C GLY A 135 -2.22 16.29 6.99
N LYS A 136 -2.13 15.18 7.73
CA LYS A 136 -1.13 14.95 8.76
C LYS A 136 -0.17 13.83 8.35
N ALA A 137 1.12 14.08 8.51
CA ALA A 137 2.14 13.08 8.27
C ALA A 137 2.13 12.01 9.39
N ARG A 138 2.08 10.74 8.99
CA ARG A 138 2.27 9.58 9.85
C ARG A 138 3.48 8.80 9.36
N CYS A 139 4.39 8.45 10.26
CA CYS A 139 5.58 7.66 9.95
C CYS A 139 5.64 6.45 10.89
N VAL A 140 5.90 5.27 10.31
CA VAL A 140 6.16 4.04 11.06
C VAL A 140 7.47 3.40 10.63
N LEU A 141 8.16 2.81 11.60
CA LEU A 141 9.33 1.97 11.37
C LEU A 141 8.88 0.63 10.80
N ILE A 142 9.59 0.14 9.78
CA ILE A 142 9.35 -1.16 9.15
C ILE A 142 10.66 -1.93 9.03
N HIS A 143 10.56 -3.23 8.79
CA HIS A 143 11.74 -4.05 8.52
C HIS A 143 12.48 -3.55 7.29
N ARG A 144 13.82 -3.63 7.35
CA ARG A 144 14.69 -3.25 6.25
C ARG A 144 14.43 -4.13 5.04
N PHE A 145 14.45 -3.53 3.86
CA PHE A 145 14.21 -4.19 2.59
C PHE A 145 15.03 -3.53 1.48
N GLU A 146 15.25 -4.26 0.38
CA GLU A 146 15.82 -3.71 -0.85
C GLU A 146 14.71 -3.48 -1.88
N MET A 147 14.79 -2.39 -2.66
CA MET A 147 13.78 -2.12 -3.69
C MET A 147 13.75 -3.14 -4.83
N LYS A 148 14.82 -3.91 -5.02
CA LYS A 148 14.89 -4.94 -6.06
C LYS A 148 13.92 -6.10 -5.83
N ASP A 149 13.45 -6.29 -4.60
CA ASP A 149 12.58 -7.42 -4.26
C ASP A 149 11.16 -7.30 -4.85
N HIS A 150 10.74 -6.14 -5.36
CA HIS A 150 9.34 -5.90 -5.74
C HIS A 150 9.17 -5.08 -7.03
N ARG A 151 9.73 -5.58 -8.13
CA ARG A 151 9.43 -5.08 -9.49
C ARG A 151 8.25 -5.82 -10.11
#